data_AF-A0A3C1TIW0-F1
#
_entry.id   AF-A0A3C1TIW0-F1
#
_cell.length_a   1.000
_cell.length_b   1.000
_cell.length_c   1.000
_cell.angle_alpha   90.00
_cell.angle_beta   90.00
_cell.angle_gamma   90.00
#
_symmetry.space_group_name_H-M   'P 1'
#
loop_
_entity.id
_entity.type
_entity.pdbx_description
1 polymer ?
#
loop_
_entity_poly.entity_id
_entity_poly.type
_entity_poly.pdbx_seq_one_letter_code
_entity_poly.pdbx_strand_id
1 'polypeptide(L)' 'MKQALKVLYSIGLLFIVIQSNAQNTPIINATLSGTVIDAVTNERLIGASVSIKGTTNGASTDANG' A
#
# COMPACT_ATOMS: atom_id res chain seq x y z
N MET A 1 -6.72 16.59 45.57
CA MET A 1 -5.84 15.41 45.32
C MET A 1 -6.53 14.34 44.47
N LYS A 2 -7.69 13.80 44.85
CA LYS A 2 -8.39 12.73 44.10
C LYS A 2 -8.75 13.09 42.64
N GLN A 3 -9.09 14.36 42.38
CA GLN A 3 -9.47 14.82 41.04
C GLN A 3 -8.27 14.99 40.10
N ALA A 4 -7.16 15.51 40.62
CA ALA A 4 -5.90 15.58 39.88
C ALA A 4 -5.39 14.17 39.51
N LEU A 5 -5.54 13.19 40.41
CA LEU A 5 -5.19 11.81 40.15
C LEU A 5 -6.05 11.20 39.02
N LYS A 6 -7.35 11.47 39.00
CA LYS A 6 -8.25 11.03 37.91
C LYS A 6 -7.84 11.63 36.58
N VAL A 7 -7.57 12.94 36.53
CA VAL A 7 -7.14 13.63 35.31
C VAL A 7 -5.82 13.06 34.79
N LEU A 8 -4.86 12.79 35.66
CA LEU A 8 -3.59 12.16 35.30
C LEU A 8 -3.80 10.76 34.69
N TYR A 9 -4.67 9.96 35.29
CA TYR A 9 -5.04 8.65 34.74
C TYR A 9 -5.73 8.76 33.37
N SER A 10 -6.64 9.72 33.20
CA SER A 10 -7.33 9.96 31.92
C SER A 10 -6.37 10.37 30.81
N ILE A 11 -5.40 11.24 31.12
CA ILE A 11 -4.36 11.68 30.17
C ILE A 11 -3.43 10.51 29.80
N GLY A 12 -3.04 9.70 30.78
CA GLY A 12 -2.23 8.50 30.53
C GLY A 12 -2.94 7.50 29.61
N LEU A 13 -4.24 7.28 29.81
CA LEU A 13 -5.06 6.45 28.93
C LEU A 13 -5.16 7.01 27.51
N LEU A 14 -5.31 8.32 27.36
CA LEU A 14 -5.36 8.96 26.04
C LEU A 14 -4.03 8.81 25.29
N PHE A 15 -2.90 8.91 25.99
CA PHE A 15 -1.57 8.73 25.40
C PHE A 15 -1.31 7.32 24.87
N ILE A 16 -1.97 6.29 25.41
CA ILE A 16 -1.84 4.91 24.92
C ILE A 16 -2.52 4.73 23.55
N VAL A 17 -3.65 5.41 23.32
CA VAL A 17 -4.45 5.28 22.09
C VAL A 17 -3.74 5.92 20.87
N ILE A 18 -2.97 6.97 21.08
CA ILE A 18 -2.20 7.62 20.00
C ILE A 18 -0.93 6.85 19.60
N GLN A 19 -0.47 5.91 20.43
CA GLN A 19 0.72 5.09 20.13
C GLN A 19 0.38 3.73 19.54
N SER A 20 -0.89 3.33 19.49
CA SER A 20 -1.30 2.08 18.86
C SER A 20 -1.31 2.21 17.33
N ASN A 21 -0.32 1.62 16.68
CA ASN A 21 -0.29 1.40 15.23
C ASN A 21 -1.22 0.23 14.86
N ALA A 22 -2.53 0.50 14.80
CA ALA A 22 -3.54 -0.52 14.48
C ALA A 22 -3.64 -0.86 12.98
N GLN A 23 -2.97 -0.09 12.11
CA GLN A 23 -3.04 -0.25 10.66
C GLN A 23 -1.83 -1.05 10.18
N ASN A 24 -2.02 -2.34 9.92
CA ASN A 24 -1.02 -3.12 9.21
C ASN A 24 -1.19 -2.87 7.71
N THR A 25 -0.24 -2.19 7.07
CA THR A 25 -0.27 -2.04 5.61
C THR A 25 -0.23 -3.43 4.98
N PRO A 26 -1.19 -3.81 4.13
CA PRO A 26 -1.16 -5.12 3.49
C PRO A 26 0.10 -5.22 2.63
N ILE A 27 0.94 -6.21 2.94
CA ILE A 27 2.13 -6.51 2.13
C ILE A 27 1.63 -7.27 0.89
N ILE A 28 1.57 -6.61 -0.26
CA ILE A 28 1.18 -7.24 -1.52
C ILE A 28 2.42 -7.91 -2.12
N ASN A 29 2.66 -9.18 -1.77
CA ASN A 29 3.80 -9.99 -2.22
C ASN A 29 3.65 -10.53 -3.66
N ALA A 30 3.21 -9.70 -4.60
CA ALA A 30 3.04 -10.13 -5.99
C ALA A 30 4.03 -9.39 -6.90
N THR A 31 5.13 -10.05 -7.23
CA THR A 31 6.05 -9.61 -8.29
C THR A 31 5.61 -10.23 -9.60
N LEU A 32 5.33 -9.40 -10.60
CA LEU A 32 5.07 -9.82 -11.97
C LEU A 32 6.17 -9.24 -12.86
N SER A 33 6.74 -10.07 -13.72
CA SER A 33 7.77 -9.66 -14.69
C SER A 33 7.43 -10.25 -16.05
N GLY A 34 7.63 -9.45 -17.09
CA GLY A 34 7.32 -9.81 -18.48
C GLY A 34 7.44 -8.61 -19.39
N THR A 35 6.96 -8.78 -20.63
CA THR A 35 6.95 -7.75 -21.66
C THR A 35 5.60 -7.78 -22.35
N VAL A 36 5.01 -6.62 -22.60
CA VAL A 36 3.76 -6.47 -23.35
C VAL A 36 4.11 -6.25 -24.82
N ILE A 37 3.54 -7.10 -25.69
CA ILE A 37 3.82 -7.12 -27.13
C ILE A 37 2.53 -6.91 -27.90
N ASP A 38 2.57 -6.06 -28.92
CA ASP A 38 1.47 -5.88 -29.86
C ASP A 38 1.32 -7.12 -30.76
N ALA A 39 0.11 -7.66 -30.86
CA ALA A 39 -0.13 -8.91 -31.58
C ALA A 39 -0.03 -8.78 -33.11
N VAL A 40 -0.16 -7.57 -33.67
CA VAL A 40 -0.12 -7.31 -35.12
C VAL A 40 1.30 -6.96 -35.55
N THR A 41 1.97 -6.08 -34.83
CA THR A 41 3.30 -5.59 -35.21
C THR A 41 4.45 -6.39 -34.58
N ASN A 42 4.18 -7.17 -33.52
CA ASN A 42 5.18 -7.80 -32.66
C ASN A 42 6.15 -6.81 -31.99
N GLU A 43 5.76 -5.53 -31.87
CA GLU A 43 6.54 -4.51 -31.19
C GLU A 43 6.22 -4.46 -29.68
N ARG A 44 7.19 -3.97 -28.89
CA ARG A 44 7.05 -3.77 -27.44
C ARG A 44 6.16 -2.58 -27.16
N LEU A 45 5.19 -2.74 -26.27
CA LEU A 45 4.21 -1.71 -25.93
C LEU A 45 4.65 -0.91 -24.71
N ILE A 46 5.17 0.28 -24.95
CA ILE A 46 5.51 1.28 -23.92
C ILE A 46 4.22 1.96 -23.44
N GLY A 47 4.06 2.16 -22.13
CA GLY A 47 2.89 2.88 -21.59
C GLY A 47 1.64 2.00 -21.36
N ALA A 48 1.73 0.69 -21.57
CA ALA A 48 0.63 -0.23 -21.37
C ALA A 48 0.34 -0.41 -19.87
N SER A 49 -0.93 -0.27 -19.49
CA SER A 49 -1.35 -0.45 -18.09
C SER A 49 -1.50 -1.94 -17.77
N VAL A 50 -0.82 -2.38 -16.72
CA VAL A 50 -0.86 -3.75 -16.20
C VAL A 50 -1.35 -3.72 -14.77
N SER A 51 -2.33 -4.55 -14.42
CA SER A 51 -2.88 -4.66 -13.07
C SER A 51 -3.00 -6.12 -12.65
N ILE A 52 -2.67 -6.39 -11.38
CA ILE A 52 -2.84 -7.72 -10.78
C ILE A 52 -4.24 -7.79 -10.19
N LYS A 53 -5.10 -8.60 -10.82
CA LYS A 53 -6.49 -8.79 -10.41
C LYS A 53 -6.56 -9.19 -8.93
N GLY A 54 -7.45 -8.53 -8.19
CA GLY A 54 -7.63 -8.76 -6.74
C GLY A 54 -6.65 -7.99 -5.86
N THR A 55 -5.84 -7.08 -6.43
CA THR A 55 -4.94 -6.20 -5.69
C THR A 55 -5.09 -4.75 -6.16
N THR A 56 -4.51 -3.81 -5.42
CA THR A 56 -4.33 -2.42 -5.86
C THR A 56 -3.04 -2.20 -6.63
N ASN A 57 -2.25 -3.26 -6.89
CA ASN A 57 -1.01 -3.14 -7.63
C ASN A 57 -1.31 -3.03 -9.13
N GLY A 58 -0.84 -1.93 -9.70
CA GLY A 58 -0.78 -1.74 -11.13
C GLY A 58 0.41 -0.86 -11.48
N ALA A 59 0.91 -1.02 -12.69
CA ALA A 59 2.03 -0.27 -13.23
C ALA A 59 1.82 -0.03 -14.73
N SER A 60 2.63 0.86 -15.28
CA SER A 60 2.77 1.02 -16.73
C SER A 60 4.07 0.36 -17.16
N THR A 61 4.09 -0.25 -18.34
CA THR A 61 5.33 -0.74 -18.97
C THR A 61 6.32 0.40 -19.24
N ASP A 62 7.61 0.06 -19.25
CA ASP A 62 8.71 1.01 -19.46
C ASP A 62 9.18 1.04 -20.92
N ALA A 63 10.34 1.63 -21.19
CA ALA A 63 10.91 1.73 -22.53
C ALA A 63 11.22 0.36 -23.19
N ASN A 64 11.24 -0.72 -22.42
CA ASN A 64 11.44 -2.10 -22.88
C ASN A 64 10.12 -2.85 -23.11
N GLY A 65 8.97 -2.19 -22.96
CA GLY A 65 7.64 -2.82 -22.97
C GLY A 65 7.35 -3.54 -21.67
#